data_AF-A0A0K8Q1D7-F1
#
_entry.id   AF-A0A0K8Q1D7-F1
#
_cell.length_a   1.000
_cell.length_b   1.000
_cell.length_c   1.000
_cell.angle_alpha   90.00
_cell.angle_beta   90.00
_cell.angle_gamma   90.00
#
_symmetry.space_group_name_H-M   'P 1'
#
loop_
_entity.id
_entity.type
_entity.pdbx_description
1 polymer ?
#
loop_
_entity_poly.entity_id
_entity_poly.type
_entity_poly.pdbx_seq_one_letter_code
_entity_poly.pdbx_strand_id
1 'polypeptide(L)'
;MSVDSTENAVSAEAPEDQDEARNDAQDADKGTAASRLEEEGDVAADYLEELLDIADIDGDIDIEVRNGRTYISIVAEEDSAGLESLVGRDGEVLEALQELTRLAVLSATENRSRLVLDINGYRQDRAGHLQKIAEDAVAR
;
A
#
# COMPACT_ATOMS: atom_id res chain seq x y z
N MET A 1 28.24 -55.98 48.06
CA MET A 1 27.18 -56.30 47.08
C MET A 1 25.89 -55.78 47.66
N SER A 2 25.07 -54.94 47.05
CA SER A 2 25.06 -54.23 45.77
C SER A 2 23.83 -53.31 45.88
N VAL A 3 23.93 -52.07 45.37
CA VAL A 3 22.96 -51.35 44.49
C VAL A 3 21.48 -51.26 44.92
N ASP A 4 20.70 -50.21 44.71
CA ASP A 4 20.86 -48.87 44.15
C ASP A 4 19.56 -48.10 44.42
N SER A 5 19.74 -46.79 44.56
CA SER A 5 18.86 -45.64 44.30
C SER A 5 17.54 -45.87 43.54
N THR A 6 16.46 -45.19 43.95
CA THR A 6 15.80 -44.18 43.09
C THR A 6 14.78 -43.36 43.88
N GLU A 7 15.12 -42.08 44.10
CA GLU A 7 14.17 -41.01 44.41
C GLU A 7 13.49 -40.58 43.11
N ASN A 8 12.16 -40.55 43.08
CA ASN A 8 11.39 -40.06 41.94
C ASN A 8 10.82 -38.67 42.28
N ALA A 9 11.62 -37.63 42.02
CA ALA A 9 11.18 -36.26 42.02
C ALA A 9 10.76 -35.88 40.59
N VAL A 10 9.45 -35.73 40.36
CA VAL A 10 8.94 -35.08 39.15
C VAL A 10 8.87 -33.58 39.43
N SER A 11 9.87 -32.85 38.95
CA SER A 11 9.80 -31.41 38.79
C SER A 11 9.02 -31.13 37.51
N ALA A 12 7.91 -30.40 37.64
CA ALA A 12 7.19 -29.86 36.51
C ALA A 12 7.93 -28.61 36.02
N GLU A 13 8.69 -28.73 34.94
CA GLU A 13 9.16 -27.57 34.17
C GLU A 13 7.98 -27.05 33.33
N ALA A 14 7.58 -25.81 33.61
CA ALA A 14 6.68 -25.04 32.75
C ALA A 14 7.48 -24.54 31.52
N PRO A 15 6.94 -24.63 30.29
CA PRO A 15 7.62 -24.08 29.13
C PRO A 15 7.35 -22.57 29.06
N GLU A 16 8.32 -21.73 29.42
CA GLU A 16 8.24 -20.26 29.28
C GLU A 16 8.78 -19.73 27.93
N ASP A 17 9.32 -20.59 27.06
CA ASP A 17 10.03 -20.17 25.83
C ASP A 17 9.15 -19.91 24.58
N GLN A 18 7.82 -19.97 24.66
CA GLN A 18 6.96 -19.90 23.46
C GLN A 18 6.51 -18.50 23.05
N ASP A 19 6.63 -17.50 23.93
CA ASP A 19 6.15 -16.14 23.64
C ASP A 19 7.22 -15.25 23.00
N GLU A 20 8.50 -15.41 23.34
CA GLU A 20 9.59 -14.60 22.74
C GLU A 20 9.79 -14.93 21.25
N ALA A 21 9.77 -16.22 20.88
CA ALA A 21 9.94 -16.66 19.48
C ALA A 21 8.78 -16.24 18.55
N ARG A 22 7.57 -16.01 19.09
CA ARG A 22 6.42 -15.51 18.32
C ARG A 22 6.50 -14.01 18.05
N ASN A 23 7.10 -13.26 18.96
CA ASN A 23 7.24 -11.81 18.84
C ASN A 23 8.33 -11.44 17.83
N ASP A 24 9.47 -12.14 17.85
CA ASP A 24 10.56 -11.94 16.87
C ASP A 24 10.13 -12.26 15.43
N ALA A 25 9.31 -13.31 15.25
CA ALA A 25 8.78 -13.67 13.93
C ALA A 25 7.76 -12.64 13.39
N GLN A 26 6.97 -12.01 14.26
CA GLN A 26 6.02 -10.95 13.86
C GLN A 26 6.72 -9.64 13.52
N ASP A 27 7.77 -9.26 14.24
CA ASP A 27 8.50 -8.02 13.95
C ASP A 27 9.39 -8.17 12.71
N ALA A 28 9.94 -9.36 12.45
CA ALA A 28 10.61 -9.65 11.18
C ALA A 28 9.65 -9.57 9.98
N ASP A 29 8.44 -10.16 10.08
CA ASP A 29 7.44 -10.12 9.00
C ASP A 29 6.98 -8.69 8.70
N LYS A 30 6.74 -7.86 9.73
CA LYS A 30 6.44 -6.44 9.57
C LYS A 30 7.57 -5.66 8.89
N GLY A 31 8.83 -5.92 9.26
CA GLY A 31 9.99 -5.30 8.61
C GLY A 31 10.07 -5.63 7.12
N THR A 32 9.80 -6.88 6.75
CA THR A 32 9.75 -7.29 5.33
C THR A 32 8.53 -6.73 4.59
N ALA A 33 7.41 -6.50 5.27
CA ALA A 33 6.24 -5.88 4.67
C ALA A 33 6.45 -4.37 4.43
N ALA A 34 7.06 -3.66 5.39
CA ALA A 34 7.38 -2.24 5.24
C ALA A 34 8.37 -2.01 4.09
N SER A 35 9.46 -2.78 4.06
CA SER A 35 10.46 -2.69 2.98
C SER A 35 9.86 -2.96 1.60
N ARG A 36 8.91 -3.91 1.48
CA ARG A 36 8.21 -4.15 0.22
C ARG A 36 7.33 -2.98 -0.19
N LEU A 37 6.61 -2.36 0.75
CA LEU A 37 5.72 -1.23 0.44
C LEU A 37 6.50 0.02 0.04
N GLU A 38 7.70 0.22 0.61
CA GLU A 38 8.66 1.26 0.22
C GLU A 38 9.15 1.01 -1.22
N GLU A 39 9.66 -0.20 -1.52
CA GLU A 39 10.11 -0.57 -2.87
C GLU A 39 8.98 -0.46 -3.91
N GLU A 40 7.75 -0.88 -3.57
CA GLU A 40 6.58 -0.69 -4.43
C GLU A 40 6.29 0.79 -4.71
N GLY A 41 6.48 1.65 -3.71
CA GLY A 41 6.29 3.09 -3.83
C GLY A 41 7.32 3.73 -4.75
N ASP A 42 8.60 3.40 -4.56
CA ASP A 42 9.70 3.94 -5.35
C ASP A 42 9.54 3.60 -6.84
N VAL A 43 9.32 2.32 -7.16
CA VAL A 43 9.14 1.87 -8.56
C VAL A 43 7.91 2.51 -9.20
N ALA A 44 6.83 2.65 -8.44
CA ALA A 44 5.61 3.26 -8.95
C ALA A 44 5.78 4.76 -9.21
N ALA A 45 6.50 5.46 -8.32
CA ALA A 45 6.82 6.87 -8.47
C ALA A 45 7.73 7.08 -9.68
N ASP A 46 8.78 6.28 -9.84
CA ASP A 46 9.68 6.33 -11.01
C ASP A 46 8.89 6.22 -12.33
N TYR A 47 7.97 5.25 -12.42
CA TYR A 47 7.13 5.06 -13.60
C TYR A 47 6.23 6.26 -13.90
N LEU A 48 5.65 6.85 -12.86
CA LEU A 48 4.74 8.00 -12.99
C LEU A 48 5.51 9.29 -13.27
N GLU A 49 6.66 9.51 -12.65
CA GLU A 49 7.54 10.65 -12.89
C GLU A 49 8.06 10.65 -14.33
N GLU A 50 8.53 9.50 -14.83
CA GLU A 50 8.95 9.36 -16.23
C GLU A 50 7.79 9.63 -17.20
N LEU A 51 6.58 9.18 -16.87
CA LEU A 51 5.39 9.50 -17.67
C LEU A 51 5.08 11.00 -17.69
N LEU A 52 5.15 11.67 -16.54
CA LEU A 52 4.90 13.11 -16.42
C LEU A 52 5.94 13.92 -17.21
N ASP A 53 7.22 13.56 -17.11
CA ASP A 53 8.31 14.19 -17.87
C ASP A 53 8.11 14.02 -19.38
N ILE A 54 7.79 12.81 -19.84
CA ILE A 54 7.51 12.55 -21.26
C ILE A 54 6.31 13.36 -21.77
N ALA A 55 5.30 13.54 -20.92
CA ALA A 55 4.07 14.24 -21.27
C ALA A 55 4.17 15.77 -21.12
N ASP A 56 5.28 16.30 -20.58
CA ASP A 56 5.45 17.72 -20.23
C ASP A 56 4.31 18.19 -19.29
N ILE A 57 4.01 17.39 -18.27
CA ILE A 57 2.98 17.66 -17.27
C ILE A 57 3.64 17.84 -15.91
N ASP A 58 3.48 19.04 -15.34
CA ASP A 58 3.92 19.31 -13.97
C ASP A 58 3.04 18.57 -12.95
N GLY A 59 3.68 18.00 -11.93
CA GLY A 59 2.99 17.35 -10.83
C GLY A 59 3.96 16.84 -9.78
N ASP A 60 3.71 17.19 -8.52
CA ASP A 60 4.42 16.69 -7.37
C ASP A 60 3.85 15.33 -6.95
N ILE A 61 4.73 14.37 -6.76
CA ILE A 61 4.36 13.00 -6.36
C ILE A 61 4.62 12.84 -4.87
N ASP A 62 3.56 12.53 -4.12
CA ASP A 62 3.62 12.16 -2.71
C ASP A 62 3.31 10.67 -2.52
N ILE A 63 4.15 9.98 -1.75
CA ILE A 63 3.99 8.57 -1.42
C ILE A 63 3.65 8.43 0.07
N GLU A 64 2.62 7.65 0.36
CA GLU A 64 2.22 7.37 1.74
C GLU A 64 1.77 5.92 1.94
N VAL A 65 2.26 5.28 3.01
CA VAL A 65 1.87 3.91 3.35
C VAL A 65 0.80 3.93 4.46
N ARG A 66 -0.41 3.45 4.15
CA ARG A 66 -1.52 3.33 5.11
C ARG A 66 -2.17 1.97 5.03
N ASN A 67 -2.38 1.31 6.17
CA ASN A 67 -3.12 0.04 6.28
C ASN A 67 -2.61 -1.06 5.30
N GLY A 68 -1.28 -1.14 5.09
CA GLY A 68 -0.67 -2.11 4.17
C GLY A 68 -0.98 -1.85 2.70
N ARG A 69 -1.20 -0.58 2.34
CA ARG A 69 -1.34 -0.10 0.96
C ARG A 69 -0.47 1.13 0.76
N THR A 70 0.15 1.22 -0.40
CA THR A 70 0.85 2.42 -0.85
C THR A 70 -0.14 3.35 -1.54
N TYR A 71 -0.20 4.59 -1.12
CA TYR A 71 -0.99 5.64 -1.73
C TYR A 71 -0.02 6.57 -2.45
N ILE A 72 -0.32 6.87 -3.70
CA ILE A 72 0.46 7.79 -4.51
C ILE A 72 -0.49 8.91 -4.93
N SER A 73 -0.11 10.14 -4.60
CA SER A 73 -0.90 11.32 -4.92
C SER A 73 -0.10 12.20 -5.85
N ILE A 74 -0.72 12.68 -6.92
CA ILE A 74 -0.11 13.64 -7.85
C ILE A 74 -0.89 14.95 -7.76
N VAL A 75 -0.21 16.04 -7.45
CA VAL A 75 -0.80 17.37 -7.29
C VAL A 75 0.01 18.39 -8.10
N ALA A 76 -0.65 19.33 -8.78
CA ALA A 76 0.04 20.44 -9.43
C ALA A 76 -0.09 21.73 -8.60
N GLU A 77 0.98 22.54 -8.55
CA GLU A 77 0.96 23.86 -7.90
C GLU A 77 0.23 24.93 -8.74
N GLU A 78 0.24 24.83 -10.08
CA GLU A 78 -0.41 25.77 -11.02
C GLU A 78 -1.08 25.05 -12.23
N ASP A 79 -1.83 25.81 -13.05
CA ASP A 79 -2.74 25.41 -14.16
C ASP A 79 -2.79 23.89 -14.51
N SER A 80 -3.77 23.21 -13.90
CA SER A 80 -3.92 21.74 -13.81
C SER A 80 -4.40 21.02 -15.08
N ALA A 81 -4.39 21.67 -16.25
CA ALA A 81 -4.99 21.11 -17.47
C ALA A 81 -4.36 19.76 -17.89
N GLY A 82 -3.05 19.60 -17.66
CA GLY A 82 -2.34 18.34 -17.90
C GLY A 82 -2.84 17.22 -17.00
N LEU A 83 -2.89 17.45 -15.69
CA LEU A 83 -3.38 16.47 -14.71
C LEU A 83 -4.87 16.14 -14.88
N GLU A 84 -5.71 17.10 -15.28
CA GLU A 84 -7.11 16.84 -15.62
C GLU A 84 -7.26 15.82 -16.75
N SER A 85 -6.35 15.86 -17.73
CA SER A 85 -6.33 14.86 -18.81
C SER A 85 -5.97 13.46 -18.33
N LEU A 86 -5.09 13.35 -17.31
CA LEU A 86 -4.71 12.08 -16.67
C LEU A 86 -5.81 11.54 -15.75
N VAL A 87 -6.71 12.39 -15.27
CA VAL A 87 -7.96 11.93 -14.65
C VAL A 87 -8.89 11.36 -15.71
N GLY A 88 -9.12 12.12 -16.78
CA GLY A 88 -10.02 11.76 -17.87
C GLY A 88 -11.49 11.79 -17.45
N ARG A 89 -12.37 11.36 -18.37
CA ARG A 89 -13.81 11.39 -18.12
C ARG A 89 -14.19 10.36 -17.06
N ASP A 90 -14.89 10.82 -16.02
CA ASP A 90 -15.33 9.95 -14.91
C ASP A 90 -14.18 9.11 -14.29
N GLY A 91 -12.92 9.57 -14.39
CA GLY A 91 -11.75 8.90 -13.83
C GLY A 91 -11.23 7.71 -14.65
N GLU A 92 -11.69 7.55 -15.90
CA GLU A 92 -11.31 6.37 -16.71
C GLU A 92 -9.81 6.28 -17.00
N VAL A 93 -9.15 7.43 -17.21
CA VAL A 93 -7.71 7.48 -17.48
C VAL A 93 -6.93 7.23 -16.20
N LEU A 94 -7.37 7.81 -15.07
CA LEU A 94 -6.77 7.57 -13.77
C LEU A 94 -6.78 6.08 -13.41
N GLU A 95 -7.89 5.38 -13.63
CA GLU A 95 -7.94 3.94 -13.34
C GLU A 95 -7.07 3.13 -14.32
N ALA A 96 -6.99 3.52 -15.59
CA ALA A 96 -6.08 2.88 -16.54
C ALA A 96 -4.61 3.07 -16.12
N LEU A 97 -4.23 4.29 -15.75
CA LEU A 97 -2.89 4.61 -15.26
C LEU A 97 -2.56 3.80 -14.00
N GLN A 98 -3.48 3.71 -13.05
CA GLN A 98 -3.29 2.89 -11.86
C GLN A 98 -2.99 1.43 -12.21
N GLU A 99 -3.72 0.83 -13.15
CA GLU A 99 -3.46 -0.55 -13.55
C GLU A 99 -2.12 -0.71 -14.29
N LEU A 100 -1.73 0.28 -15.11
CA LEU A 100 -0.42 0.28 -15.75
C LEU A 100 0.71 0.39 -14.74
N THR A 101 0.60 1.28 -13.74
CA THR A 101 1.57 1.40 -12.65
C THR A 101 1.65 0.11 -11.84
N ARG A 102 0.51 -0.53 -11.52
CA ARG A 102 0.50 -1.84 -10.84
C ARG A 102 1.22 -2.91 -11.65
N LEU A 103 1.06 -2.91 -12.97
CA LEU A 103 1.78 -3.83 -13.87
C LEU A 103 3.27 -3.53 -13.91
N ALA A 104 3.67 -2.26 -13.93
CA ALA A 104 5.07 -1.85 -13.88
C ALA A 104 5.73 -2.34 -12.58
N VAL A 105 5.10 -2.11 -11.43
CA VAL A 105 5.57 -2.61 -10.13
C VAL A 105 5.63 -4.13 -10.09
N LEU A 106 4.61 -4.83 -10.60
CA LEU A 106 4.63 -6.29 -10.70
C LEU A 106 5.80 -6.79 -11.54
N SER A 107 6.08 -6.12 -12.66
CA SER A 107 7.18 -6.51 -13.55
C SER A 107 8.55 -6.28 -12.92
N ALA A 108 8.70 -5.28 -12.06
CA ALA A 108 9.97 -4.93 -11.43
C ALA A 108 10.24 -5.72 -10.14
N THR A 109 9.20 -5.91 -9.32
CA THR A 109 9.33 -6.49 -7.96
C THR A 109 8.89 -7.95 -7.89
N GLU A 110 8.30 -8.49 -8.96
CA GLU A 110 7.62 -9.80 -9.00
C GLU A 110 6.45 -9.95 -7.99
N ASN A 111 6.08 -8.85 -7.31
CA ASN A 111 5.03 -8.82 -6.30
C ASN A 111 3.82 -8.03 -6.81
N ARG A 112 2.61 -8.52 -6.48
CA ARG A 112 1.38 -7.79 -6.82
C ARG A 112 1.24 -6.58 -5.91
N SER A 113 1.32 -5.39 -6.50
CA SER A 113 1.09 -4.17 -5.74
C SER A 113 -0.39 -3.97 -5.40
N ARG A 114 -0.63 -3.41 -4.21
CA ARG A 114 -1.93 -2.92 -3.75
C ARG A 114 -2.01 -1.40 -3.77
N LEU A 115 -1.15 -0.74 -4.54
CA LEU A 115 -1.08 0.71 -4.61
C LEU A 115 -2.41 1.33 -5.06
N VAL A 116 -2.66 2.55 -4.62
CA VAL A 116 -3.79 3.38 -5.04
C VAL A 116 -3.23 4.70 -5.55
N LEU A 117 -3.58 5.04 -6.78
CA LEU A 117 -3.22 6.32 -7.38
C LEU A 117 -4.38 7.31 -7.22
N ASP A 118 -4.06 8.54 -6.84
CA ASP A 118 -4.97 9.68 -6.84
C ASP A 118 -4.31 10.88 -7.54
N ILE A 119 -5.11 11.65 -8.27
CA ILE A 119 -4.65 12.84 -9.00
C ILE A 119 -5.59 13.98 -8.63
N ASN A 120 -5.04 15.09 -8.14
CA ASN A 120 -5.78 16.28 -7.74
C ASN A 120 -7.01 16.02 -6.85
N GLY A 121 -6.94 15.04 -5.93
CA GLY A 121 -8.05 14.76 -5.01
C GLY A 121 -9.28 14.13 -5.67
N TYR A 122 -9.19 13.68 -6.93
CA TYR A 122 -10.33 13.18 -7.71
C TYR A 122 -11.16 12.15 -6.96
N ARG A 123 -10.52 11.22 -6.23
CA ARG A 123 -11.26 10.17 -5.50
C ARG A 123 -12.11 10.74 -4.37
N GLN A 124 -11.64 11.78 -3.67
CA GLN A 124 -12.41 12.44 -2.62
C GLN A 124 -13.63 13.16 -3.20
N ASP A 125 -13.45 13.87 -4.31
CA ASP A 125 -14.54 14.56 -5.01
C ASP A 125 -15.58 13.58 -5.53
N ARG A 126 -15.12 12.48 -6.14
CA ARG A 126 -15.99 11.41 -6.63
C ARG A 126 -16.78 10.78 -5.50
N ALA A 127 -16.15 10.50 -4.36
CA ALA A 127 -16.84 9.96 -3.18
C ALA A 127 -17.94 10.91 -2.68
N GLY A 128 -17.66 12.21 -2.58
CA GLY A 128 -18.64 13.21 -2.18
C GLY A 128 -19.82 13.33 -3.16
N HIS A 129 -19.55 13.23 -4.47
CA HIS A 129 -20.60 13.22 -5.48
C HIS A 129 -21.49 11.97 -5.38
N LEU A 130 -20.89 10.79 -5.21
CA LEU A 130 -21.62 9.54 -5.04
C LEU A 130 -22.43 9.50 -3.74
N GLN A 131 -21.91 10.10 -2.67
CA GLN A 131 -22.63 10.23 -1.40
C GLN A 131 -23.92 11.04 -1.58
N LYS A 132 -23.87 12.18 -2.27
CA LYS A 132 -25.07 13.00 -2.56
C LYS A 132 -26.11 12.22 -3.34
N ILE A 133 -25.67 11.47 -4.37
CA ILE A 133 -26.58 10.60 -5.15
C ILE A 133 -27.24 9.55 -4.25
N ALA A 134 -26.47 8.94 -3.33
CA ALA A 134 -27.00 7.96 -2.41
C ALA A 134 -28.01 8.56 -1.41
N GLU A 135 -27.72 9.75 -0.86
CA GLU A 135 -28.62 10.47 0.04
C GLU A 135 -29.94 10.85 -0.66
N ASP A 136 -29.86 11.39 -1.88
CA ASP A 136 -31.03 11.73 -2.70
C ASP A 136 -31.88 10.49 -3.06
N ALA A 137 -31.24 9.34 -3.28
CA ALA A 137 -31.92 8.09 -3.59
C ALA A 137 -32.66 7.51 -2.38
N VAL A 138 -32.13 7.67 -1.16
CA VAL A 138 -32.76 7.21 0.09
C VAL A 138 -33.89 8.13 0.53
N ALA A 139 -33.81 9.43 0.22
CA ALA A 139 -34.83 10.41 0.57
C ALA A 139 -36.12 10.32 -0.29
N ARG A 140 -36.10 9.53 -1.37
CA ARG A 140 -37.25 9.27 -2.26
C ARG A 140 -37.99 8.00 -1.87
#